data_AF-A0ABD1F7T0-F1
#
_entry.id   AF-A0ABD1F7T0-F1
#
_cell.length_a   1.000
_cell.length_b   1.000
_cell.length_c   1.000
_cell.angle_alpha   90.00
_cell.angle_beta   90.00
_cell.angle_gamma   90.00
#
_symmetry.space_group_name_H-M   'P 1'
#
loop_
_entity.id
_entity.type
_entity.pdbx_description
1 polymer ?
#
loop_
_entity_poly.entity_id
_entity_poly.type
_entity_poly.pdbx_seq_one_letter_code
_entity_poly.pdbx_strand_id
1 'polypeptide(L)'
;MATAFLEFISVFTALTSLVLCATCKEEIKFSRSASRGLGFKISLQCGCDDVTYINSSPFINKSFEINRRIDRSERRVSCASMEARTARKSERASENSQFEVEEGTLYEAGIAD
;
A
#
# COMPACT_ATOMS: atom_id res chain seq x y z
N MET A 1 13.70 -2.63 13.30
CA MET A 1 12.84 -3.64 12.63
C MET A 1 13.34 -3.79 11.21
N ALA A 2 13.89 -4.93 10.84
CA ALA A 2 14.26 -5.20 9.45
C ALA A 2 12.98 -5.53 8.67
N THR A 3 12.61 -4.66 7.73
CA THR A 3 11.52 -4.95 6.78
C THR A 3 12.06 -5.85 5.69
N ALA A 4 11.63 -7.11 5.66
CA ALA A 4 11.90 -8.04 4.57
C ALA A 4 10.83 -7.89 3.47
N PHE A 5 11.26 -7.74 2.22
CA PHE A 5 10.39 -7.76 1.06
C PHE A 5 10.47 -9.14 0.41
N LEU A 6 9.32 -9.77 0.20
CA LEU A 6 9.22 -11.03 -0.52
C LEU A 6 9.02 -10.75 -2.01
N GLU A 7 9.92 -11.29 -2.83
CA GLU A 7 9.83 -11.21 -4.29
C GLU A 7 9.00 -12.40 -4.78
N PHE A 8 7.73 -12.13 -5.09
CA PHE A 8 6.75 -13.18 -5.41
C PHE A 8 7.08 -13.93 -6.71
N ILE A 9 7.76 -13.32 -7.68
CA ILE A 9 8.13 -14.00 -8.93
C ILE A 9 9.11 -15.14 -8.62
N SER A 10 10.10 -14.89 -7.78
CA SER A 10 11.08 -15.90 -7.32
C SER A 10 10.39 -17.03 -6.56
N VAL A 11 9.43 -16.71 -5.69
CA VAL A 11 8.66 -17.71 -4.95
C VAL A 11 7.85 -18.60 -5.89
N PHE A 12 7.08 -18.02 -6.82
CA PHE A 12 6.30 -18.81 -7.78
C PHE A 12 7.17 -19.62 -8.74
N THR A 13 8.34 -19.10 -9.11
CA THR A 13 9.32 -19.82 -9.94
C THR A 13 9.85 -21.04 -9.21
N ALA A 14 10.23 -20.90 -7.94
CA ALA A 14 10.66 -22.02 -7.10
C ALA A 14 9.52 -23.03 -6.84
N LEU A 15 8.28 -22.56 -6.68
CA LEU A 15 7.12 -23.44 -6.48
C LEU A 15 6.76 -24.24 -7.74
N THR A 16 7.01 -23.71 -8.93
CA THR A 16 6.71 -24.41 -10.20
C THR A 16 7.43 -25.75 -10.30
N SER A 17 8.67 -25.84 -9.78
CA SER A 17 9.45 -27.09 -9.78
C SER A 17 9.15 -28.02 -8.60
N LEU A 18 8.39 -27.55 -7.60
CA LEU A 18 8.10 -28.30 -6.38
C LEU A 18 6.65 -28.81 -6.33
N VAL A 19 5.71 -28.11 -6.98
CA VAL A 19 4.27 -28.41 -6.91
C VAL A 19 3.81 -29.14 -8.16
N LEU A 20 3.33 -30.37 -7.96
CA LEU A 20 2.76 -31.22 -9.01
C LEU A 20 1.23 -31.21 -8.96
N CYS A 21 0.58 -31.36 -10.11
CA CYS A 21 -0.86 -31.55 -10.19
C CYS A 21 -1.27 -32.89 -9.57
N ALA A 22 -2.32 -32.89 -8.74
CA ALA A 22 -2.82 -34.11 -8.10
C ALA A 22 -3.36 -35.15 -9.12
N THR A 23 -3.86 -34.70 -10.26
CA THR A 23 -4.51 -35.55 -11.27
C THR A 23 -3.52 -36.06 -12.32
N CYS A 24 -2.83 -35.16 -13.04
CA CYS A 24 -1.91 -35.54 -14.12
C CYS A 24 -0.45 -35.75 -13.68
N LYS A 25 -0.08 -35.40 -12.44
CA LYS A 25 1.30 -35.45 -11.91
C LYS A 25 2.33 -34.61 -12.68
N GLU A 26 1.88 -33.74 -13.57
CA GLU A 26 2.75 -32.78 -14.25
C GLU A 26 2.96 -31.51 -13.42
N GLU A 27 3.99 -30.75 -13.78
CA GLU A 27 4.30 -29.44 -13.20
C GLU A 27 3.18 -28.42 -13.49
N ILE A 28 2.86 -27.61 -12.48
CA ILE A 28 1.85 -26.56 -12.61
C ILE A 28 2.51 -25.25 -13.02
N LYS A 29 2.08 -24.68 -14.15
CA LYS A 29 2.50 -23.35 -14.59
C LYS A 29 1.60 -22.28 -14.01
N PHE A 30 2.21 -21.35 -13.27
CA PHE A 30 1.53 -20.16 -12.76
C PHE A 30 1.59 -19.04 -13.80
N SER A 31 0.44 -18.51 -14.21
CA SER A 31 0.36 -17.39 -15.13
C SER A 31 -0.56 -16.30 -14.59
N ARG A 32 -0.33 -15.06 -15.04
CA ARG A 32 -1.21 -13.94 -14.74
C ARG A 32 -2.34 -13.91 -15.77
N SER A 33 -3.58 -14.02 -15.31
CA SER A 33 -4.76 -13.82 -16.14
C SER A 33 -5.01 -12.34 -16.42
N ALA A 34 -5.76 -12.05 -17.49
CA ALA A 34 -6.04 -10.68 -17.95
C ALA A 34 -6.56 -9.79 -16.81
N SER A 35 -6.00 -8.57 -16.74
CA SER A 35 -6.30 -7.60 -15.70
C SER A 35 -7.67 -6.96 -15.91
N ARG A 36 -8.53 -6.97 -14.89
CA ARG A 36 -9.65 -6.03 -14.76
C ARG A 36 -9.24 -4.98 -13.72
N GLY A 37 -8.57 -3.92 -14.16
CA GLY A 37 -7.98 -2.90 -13.28
C GLY A 37 -6.70 -3.39 -12.58
N LEU A 38 -6.49 -3.02 -11.31
CA LEU A 38 -5.30 -3.42 -10.53
C LEU A 38 -5.42 -4.85 -9.96
N GLY A 39 -6.58 -5.49 -10.10
CA GLY A 39 -6.77 -6.89 -9.74
C GLY A 39 -6.54 -7.81 -10.92
N PHE A 40 -5.74 -8.85 -10.69
CA PHE A 40 -5.54 -9.96 -11.62
C PHE A 40 -5.84 -11.28 -10.93
N LYS A 41 -6.26 -12.27 -11.73
CA LYS A 41 -6.36 -13.65 -11.28
C LYS A 41 -5.05 -14.37 -11.61
N ILE A 42 -4.65 -15.29 -10.74
CA ILE A 42 -3.55 -16.21 -10.97
C ILE A 42 -4.17 -17.46 -11.60
N SER A 43 -3.80 -17.78 -12.84
CA SER A 43 -4.19 -19.01 -13.50
C SER A 43 -3.15 -20.09 -13.21
N LEU A 44 -3.65 -21.27 -12.85
CA LEU A 44 -2.89 -22.51 -12.72
C LEU A 44 -3.20 -23.33 -13.95
N GLN A 45 -2.17 -23.58 -14.76
CA GLN A 45 -2.26 -24.41 -15.96
C GLN A 45 -1.43 -25.67 -15.73
N CYS A 46 -2.04 -26.82 -15.98
CA CYS A 46 -1.35 -28.11 -16.05
C CYS A 46 -1.76 -28.80 -17.36
N GLY A 47 -1.26 -30.00 -17.65
CA GLY A 47 -1.69 -30.76 -18.82
C GLY A 47 -3.14 -31.27 -18.78
N CYS A 48 -3.86 -31.10 -17.66
CA CYS A 48 -5.31 -31.22 -17.67
C CYS A 48 -5.87 -29.98 -18.37
N ASP A 49 -6.82 -30.15 -19.29
CA ASP A 49 -7.53 -29.04 -19.96
C ASP A 49 -8.28 -28.10 -18.99
N ASP A 50 -8.23 -28.40 -17.69
CA ASP A 50 -8.78 -27.60 -16.60
C ASP A 50 -7.82 -26.47 -16.17
N VAL A 51 -8.27 -25.23 -16.32
CA VAL A 51 -7.58 -24.04 -15.80
C VAL A 51 -8.24 -23.58 -14.50
N THR A 52 -7.48 -23.65 -13.40
CA THR A 52 -7.96 -23.14 -12.10
C THR A 52 -7.55 -21.69 -11.93
N TYR A 53 -8.46 -20.85 -11.40
CA TYR A 53 -8.20 -19.44 -11.16
C TYR A 53 -8.25 -19.11 -9.67
N ILE A 54 -7.19 -18.47 -9.17
CA ILE A 54 -7.11 -17.93 -7.81
C ILE A 54 -7.13 -16.40 -7.90
N ASN A 55 -7.93 -15.75 -7.06
CA ASN A 55 -7.91 -14.29 -6.98
C ASN A 55 -6.67 -13.84 -6.19
N SER A 56 -5.86 -12.94 -6.76
CA SER A 56 -4.69 -12.36 -6.08
C SER A 56 -5.07 -11.58 -4.82
N SER A 57 -6.28 -11.01 -4.78
CA SER A 57 -6.83 -10.35 -3.59
C SER A 57 -8.34 -10.59 -3.46
N PRO A 58 -8.92 -10.41 -2.25
CA PRO A 58 -10.36 -10.49 -2.06
C PRO A 58 -11.09 -9.48 -2.95
N PHE A 59 -12.15 -9.96 -3.61
CA PHE A 59 -13.08 -9.10 -4.34
C PHE A 59 -14.16 -8.64 -3.38
N ILE A 60 -14.17 -7.35 -3.03
CA ILE A 60 -15.10 -6.77 -2.05
C ILE A 60 -16.07 -5.84 -2.78
N ASN A 61 -17.35 -6.19 -2.75
CA ASN A 61 -18.44 -5.48 -3.43
C ASN A 61 -18.24 -5.37 -4.96
N LYS A 62 -17.48 -4.37 -5.43
CA LYS A 62 -17.30 -4.02 -6.85
C LYS A 62 -15.83 -3.88 -7.26
N SER A 63 -14.90 -3.90 -6.31
CA SER A 63 -13.47 -3.74 -6.59
C SER A 63 -12.63 -4.70 -5.77
N PHE A 64 -11.41 -4.93 -6.23
CA PHE A 64 -10.42 -5.69 -5.47
C PHE A 64 -9.91 -4.86 -4.30
N GLU A 65 -9.66 -5.52 -3.16
CA GLU A 65 -9.15 -4.88 -1.95
C GLU A 65 -7.84 -4.11 -2.21
N ILE A 66 -6.98 -4.64 -3.10
CA ILE A 66 -5.74 -3.99 -3.49
C ILE A 66 -5.95 -2.64 -4.17
N ASN A 67 -7.00 -2.49 -4.99
CA ASN A 67 -7.34 -1.21 -5.62
C ASN A 67 -7.59 -0.16 -4.54
N ARG A 68 -8.32 -0.52 -3.48
CA ARG A 68 -8.63 0.39 -2.36
C ARG A 68 -7.37 0.80 -1.58
N ARG A 69 -6.39 -0.10 -1.45
CA ARG A 69 -5.09 0.23 -0.81
C ARG A 69 -4.30 1.22 -1.65
N ILE A 70 -4.22 0.98 -2.96
CA ILE A 70 -3.48 1.82 -3.90
C ILE A 70 -4.14 3.21 -3.96
N ASP A 71 -5.45 3.29 -4.15
CA ASP A 71 -6.21 4.56 -4.14
C ASP A 71 -5.93 5.36 -2.86
N ARG A 72 -5.91 4.70 -1.69
CA ARG A 72 -5.64 5.36 -0.41
C ARG A 72 -4.20 5.85 -0.32
N SER A 73 -3.24 5.08 -0.85
CA SER A 73 -1.83 5.44 -0.88
C SER A 73 -1.61 6.65 -1.80
N GLU A 74 -2.13 6.61 -3.02
CA GLU A 74 -2.04 7.70 -3.99
C GLU A 74 -2.65 8.99 -3.45
N ARG A 75 -3.81 8.91 -2.79
CA ARG A 75 -4.41 10.07 -2.11
C ARG A 75 -3.53 10.66 -1.02
N ARG A 76 -2.70 9.88 -0.32
CA ARG A 76 -1.79 10.39 0.73
C ARG A 76 -0.54 11.03 0.15
N VAL A 77 -0.07 10.51 -0.99
CA VAL A 77 1.14 10.97 -1.69
C VAL A 77 0.81 12.12 -2.65
N SER A 78 -0.46 12.41 -2.90
CA SER A 78 -0.85 13.53 -3.77
C SER A 78 -0.36 14.87 -3.23
N CYS A 79 0.04 15.76 -4.16
CA CYS A 79 0.59 17.09 -3.86
C CYS A 79 -0.38 17.90 -2.98
N ALA A 80 -1.68 17.90 -3.33
CA ALA A 80 -2.72 18.55 -2.53
C ALA A 80 -2.78 18.06 -1.07
N SER A 81 -2.64 16.74 -0.85
CA SER A 81 -2.62 16.18 0.51
C SER A 81 -1.35 16.50 1.28
N MET A 82 -0.23 16.72 0.57
CA MET A 82 1.02 17.17 1.19
C MET A 82 0.95 18.66 1.53
N GLU A 83 0.55 19.51 0.58
CA GLU A 83 0.36 20.95 0.75
C GLU A 83 -0.59 21.28 1.89
N ALA A 84 -1.75 20.62 1.96
CA ALA A 84 -2.70 20.83 3.05
C ALA A 84 -2.13 20.44 4.43
N ARG A 85 -1.23 19.43 4.49
CA ARG A 85 -0.55 19.07 5.75
C ARG A 85 0.50 20.11 6.12
N THR A 86 1.26 20.61 5.15
CA THR A 86 2.26 21.64 5.36
C THR A 86 1.62 22.96 5.79
N ALA A 87 0.53 23.38 5.14
CA ALA A 87 -0.21 24.61 5.47
C ALA A 87 -0.74 24.59 6.91
N ARG A 88 -1.41 23.51 7.33
CA ARG A 88 -1.89 23.36 8.73
C ARG A 88 -0.75 23.38 9.75
N LYS A 89 0.41 22.84 9.36
CA LYS A 89 1.59 22.84 10.23
C LYS A 89 2.22 24.24 10.33
N SER A 90 2.25 25.01 9.24
CA SER A 90 2.75 26.39 9.25
C SER A 90 1.81 27.36 9.96
N GLU A 91 0.50 27.20 9.81
CA GLU A 91 -0.50 28.00 10.54
C GLU A 91 -0.34 27.80 12.05
N ARG A 92 -0.34 26.54 12.51
CA ARG A 92 -0.12 26.25 13.94
C ARG A 92 1.24 26.73 14.44
N ALA A 93 2.28 26.65 13.61
CA ALA A 93 3.59 27.19 13.98
C ALA A 93 3.54 28.72 14.11
N SER A 94 2.85 29.41 13.20
CA SER A 94 2.70 30.87 13.27
C SER A 94 1.88 31.33 14.48
N GLU A 95 0.80 30.60 14.82
CA GLU A 95 0.01 30.83 16.04
C GLU A 95 0.89 30.65 17.28
N ASN A 96 1.64 29.55 17.36
CA ASN A 96 2.52 29.30 18.51
C ASN A 96 3.59 30.38 18.68
N SER A 97 4.18 30.85 17.57
CA SER A 97 5.15 31.94 17.59
C SER A 97 4.52 33.28 18.01
N GLN A 98 3.26 33.53 17.66
CA GLN A 98 2.53 34.71 18.14
C GLN A 98 2.33 34.66 19.66
N PHE A 99 1.92 33.50 20.19
CA PHE A 99 1.76 33.31 21.64
C PHE A 99 3.09 33.46 22.40
N GLU A 100 4.19 32.92 21.88
CA GLU A 100 5.53 33.08 22.49
C GLU A 100 5.97 34.55 22.60
N VAL A 101 5.67 35.37 21.58
CA VAL A 101 5.98 36.81 21.57
C VAL A 101 5.08 37.58 22.55
N GLU A 102 3.78 37.25 22.58
CA GLU A 102 2.81 37.88 23.47
C GLU A 102 3.12 37.55 24.95
N GLU A 103 3.45 36.29 25.27
CA GLU A 103 3.89 35.90 26.60
C GLU A 103 5.24 36.53 26.98
N GLY A 104 6.21 36.59 26.06
CA GLY A 104 7.51 37.22 26.32
C GLY A 104 7.40 38.70 26.68
N THR A 105 6.59 39.46 25.94
CA THR A 105 6.38 40.91 26.20
C THR A 105 5.60 41.18 27.50
N LEU A 106 4.75 40.24 27.95
CA LEU A 106 3.96 40.37 29.18
C LEU A 106 4.81 40.26 30.46
N TYR A 107 5.89 39.47 30.44
CA TYR A 107 6.76 39.25 31.61
C TYR A 107 8.09 40.04 31.57
N GLU A 108 8.36 40.81 30.50
CA GLU A 108 9.58 41.62 30.36
C GLU A 108 9.60 42.89 31.24
N ALA A 109 8.44 43.40 31.65
CA ALA A 109 8.33 44.58 32.51
C ALA A 109 8.52 44.23 34.00
N GLY A 110 9.76 43.96 34.39
CA GLY A 110 10.29 44.20 35.73
C GLY A 110 9.60 43.50 36.90
N ILE A 111 9.95 42.24 37.15
CA ILE A 111 10.20 41.79 38.53
C ILE A 111 11.69 42.05 38.78
N ALA A 112 12.02 43.30 39.12
CA ALA A 112 13.30 43.66 39.72
C ALA A 112 12.97 44.35 41.04
N ASP A 113 13.32 43.64 42.11
CA ASP A 113 13.14 43.91 43.54
C ASP A 113 13.76 45.25 43.99
#